data_AF-A0A959GJY8-F1
#
_entry.id   AF-A0A959GJY8-F1
#
_cell.length_a   1.000
_cell.length_b   1.000
_cell.length_c   1.000
_cell.angle_alpha   90.00
_cell.angle_beta   90.00
_cell.angle_gamma   90.00
#
_symmetry.space_group_name_H-M   'P 1'
#
loop_
_entity.id
_entity.type
_entity.pdbx_description
1 polymer ?
#
loop_
_entity_poly.entity_id
_entity_poly.type
_entity_poly.pdbx_seq_one_letter_code
_entity_poly.pdbx_strand_id
1 'polypeptide(L)'
;TVRPFELIGHPQLDPYRFVELCHSSMEKAGLRGCRLRPATFVPTFDKYEEQACNGFQVHITDRKTFRPWLTGQLLLRELYRELGRHFTWREPPFEYVYDLLPIDLLNGSEQPRLWVEGQGGMEELLGLEAKGREAFLEKRKEVLLYREVARKK
;
A
#
# COMPACT_ATOMS: atom_id res chain seq x y z
N THR A 1 -8.40 -9.01 -12.28
CA THR A 1 -9.23 -9.96 -11.50
C THR A 1 -10.54 -9.30 -11.12
N VAL A 2 -11.55 -10.04 -10.65
CA VAL A 2 -12.86 -9.47 -10.21
C VAL A 2 -12.83 -8.85 -8.81
N ARG A 3 -11.65 -8.71 -8.18
CA ARG A 3 -11.47 -8.10 -6.85
C ARG A 3 -10.34 -7.06 -6.89
N PRO A 4 -10.56 -5.92 -7.58
CA PRO A 4 -9.57 -4.84 -7.63
C PRO A 4 -9.27 -4.32 -6.22
N PHE A 5 -8.04 -3.87 -5.99
CA PHE A 5 -7.52 -3.35 -4.71
C PHE A 5 -7.46 -4.33 -3.53
N GLU A 6 -8.12 -5.49 -3.62
CA GLU A 6 -8.08 -6.52 -2.59
C GLU A 6 -7.05 -7.61 -2.87
N LEU A 7 -6.87 -7.99 -4.15
CA LEU A 7 -5.91 -9.00 -4.58
C LEU A 7 -4.62 -8.35 -5.05
N ILE A 8 -3.51 -8.75 -4.46
CA ILE A 8 -2.17 -8.29 -4.79
C ILE A 8 -1.28 -9.52 -4.98
N GLY A 9 -0.52 -9.57 -6.07
CA GLY A 9 0.31 -10.73 -6.36
C GLY A 9 1.24 -10.53 -7.56
N HIS A 10 2.18 -11.46 -7.68
CA HIS A 10 3.17 -11.54 -8.74
C HIS A 10 3.48 -13.02 -9.03
N PRO A 11 3.81 -13.41 -10.28
CA PRO A 11 4.02 -14.82 -10.63
C PRO A 11 5.09 -15.55 -9.82
N GLN A 12 6.08 -14.82 -9.33
CA GLN A 12 7.24 -15.38 -8.63
C GLN A 12 7.09 -15.52 -7.11
N LEU A 13 5.96 -15.09 -6.53
CA LEU A 13 5.78 -15.18 -5.09
C LEU A 13 5.43 -16.60 -4.65
N ASP A 14 5.93 -16.99 -3.49
CA ASP A 14 5.33 -18.06 -2.69
C ASP A 14 4.22 -17.43 -1.82
N PRO A 15 2.93 -17.77 -2.04
CA PRO A 15 1.83 -17.05 -1.41
C PRO A 15 1.74 -17.32 0.11
N TYR A 16 2.21 -18.48 0.59
CA TYR A 16 2.14 -18.82 2.01
C TYR A 16 3.31 -18.19 2.76
N ARG A 17 4.53 -18.41 2.29
CA ARG A 17 5.75 -17.84 2.88
C ARG A 17 5.70 -16.32 2.91
N PHE A 18 5.24 -15.71 1.81
CA PHE A 18 5.19 -14.26 1.71
C PHE A 18 4.13 -13.65 2.65
N VAL A 19 2.98 -14.30 2.80
CA VAL A 19 1.96 -13.84 3.76
C VAL A 19 2.46 -13.89 5.20
N GLU A 20 3.18 -14.94 5.58
CA GLU A 20 3.79 -15.04 6.92
C GLU A 20 4.79 -13.91 7.17
N LEU A 21 5.65 -13.63 6.17
CA LEU A 21 6.59 -12.51 6.21
C LEU A 21 5.86 -11.17 6.37
N CYS A 22 4.83 -10.92 5.57
CA CYS A 22 4.04 -9.69 5.66
C CYS A 22 3.33 -9.56 7.01
N HIS A 23 2.76 -10.64 7.57
CA HIS A 23 2.14 -10.61 8.90
C HIS A 23 3.17 -10.26 9.98
N SER A 24 4.38 -10.81 9.92
CA SER A 24 5.46 -10.45 10.86
C SER A 24 5.83 -8.96 10.76
N SER A 25 5.97 -8.43 9.55
CA SER A 25 6.23 -7.00 9.35
C SER A 25 5.08 -6.11 9.84
N MET A 26 3.83 -6.49 9.58
CA MET A 26 2.65 -5.77 10.07
C MET A 26 2.58 -5.76 11.60
N GLU A 27 2.88 -6.89 12.25
CA GLU A 27 2.92 -7.00 13.71
C GLU A 27 3.99 -6.08 14.31
N LYS A 28 5.22 -6.13 13.77
CA LYS A 28 6.32 -5.24 14.17
C LYS A 28 5.99 -3.75 13.98
N ALA A 29 5.26 -3.43 12.91
CA ALA A 29 4.81 -2.07 12.61
C ALA A 29 3.58 -1.64 13.42
N GLY A 30 2.99 -2.52 14.23
CA GLY A 30 1.76 -2.24 14.99
C GLY A 30 0.53 -2.04 14.12
N LEU A 31 0.54 -2.51 12.87
CA LEU A 31 -0.57 -2.37 11.93
C LEU A 31 -1.60 -3.49 12.18
N ARG A 32 -2.83 -3.08 12.49
CA ARG A 32 -3.96 -3.96 12.81
C ARG A 32 -5.15 -3.66 11.89
N GLY A 33 -6.25 -4.39 12.08
CA GLY A 33 -7.51 -4.15 11.38
C GLY A 33 -7.63 -4.85 10.02
N CYS A 34 -6.62 -5.63 9.62
CA CYS A 34 -6.74 -6.55 8.49
C CYS A 34 -5.95 -7.85 8.69
N ARG A 35 -6.26 -8.85 7.86
CA ARG A 35 -5.53 -10.11 7.70
C ARG A 35 -5.28 -10.37 6.22
N LEU A 36 -4.11 -10.91 5.90
CA LEU A 36 -3.81 -11.37 4.54
C LEU A 36 -4.15 -12.85 4.41
N ARG A 37 -4.88 -13.21 3.36
CA ARG A 37 -5.18 -14.60 3.00
C ARG A 37 -4.36 -14.96 1.76
N PRO A 38 -3.52 -16.02 1.78
CA PRO A 38 -2.83 -16.51 0.59
C PRO A 38 -3.81 -16.72 -0.58
N ALA A 39 -3.41 -16.30 -1.77
CA ALA A 39 -4.25 -16.40 -2.96
C ALA A 39 -3.39 -16.64 -4.21
N THR A 40 -3.90 -17.50 -5.09
CA THR A 40 -3.41 -17.67 -6.46
C THR A 40 -4.56 -17.33 -7.39
N PHE A 41 -4.28 -16.54 -8.42
CA PHE A 41 -5.27 -16.08 -9.39
C PHE A 41 -4.61 -15.87 -10.76
N VAL A 42 -5.42 -15.99 -11.82
CA VAL A 42 -4.98 -15.69 -13.19
C VAL A 42 -5.68 -14.40 -13.62
N PRO A 43 -4.96 -13.30 -13.86
CA PRO A 43 -5.52 -12.09 -14.45
C PRO A 43 -6.07 -12.37 -15.85
N THR A 44 -7.21 -11.76 -16.17
CA THR A 44 -7.88 -11.88 -17.47
C THR A 44 -7.69 -10.64 -18.36
N PHE A 45 -6.86 -9.68 -17.91
CA PHE A 45 -6.50 -8.45 -18.61
C PHE A 45 -5.34 -7.76 -17.85
N ASP A 46 -4.61 -6.87 -18.55
CA ASP A 46 -3.53 -6.03 -18.03
C ASP A 46 -2.31 -6.86 -17.54
N LYS A 47 -1.60 -6.42 -16.49
CA LYS A 47 -0.39 -7.06 -15.97
C LYS A 47 -0.58 -8.56 -15.74
N TYR A 48 0.35 -9.35 -16.26
CA TYR A 48 0.41 -10.81 -16.11
C TYR A 48 -0.85 -11.53 -16.61
N GLU A 49 -1.49 -10.99 -17.65
CA GLU A 49 -2.59 -11.66 -18.35
C GLU A 49 -2.24 -13.10 -18.70
N GLU A 50 -3.18 -14.03 -18.43
CA GLU A 50 -3.04 -15.47 -18.62
C GLU A 50 -1.93 -16.17 -17.81
N GLN A 51 -1.21 -15.43 -16.97
CA GLN A 51 -0.18 -15.95 -16.09
C GLN A 51 -0.69 -16.12 -14.67
N ALA A 52 -0.39 -17.25 -14.04
CA ALA A 52 -0.71 -17.46 -12.64
C ALA A 52 0.09 -16.49 -11.76
N CYS A 53 -0.62 -15.64 -11.03
CA CYS A 53 -0.09 -14.76 -10.00
C CYS A 53 -0.33 -15.36 -8.62
N ASN A 54 0.72 -15.41 -7.82
CA ASN A 54 0.66 -15.80 -6.42
C ASN A 54 0.76 -14.55 -5.55
N GLY A 55 0.08 -14.54 -4.41
CA GLY A 55 0.15 -13.43 -3.47
C GLY A 55 -0.92 -13.57 -2.41
N PHE A 56 -1.69 -12.52 -2.20
CA PHE A 56 -2.69 -12.49 -1.13
C PHE A 56 -3.89 -11.63 -1.43
N GLN A 57 -4.95 -11.90 -0.67
CA GLN A 57 -6.11 -11.02 -0.52
C GLN A 57 -6.03 -10.29 0.82
N VAL A 58 -6.29 -8.99 0.83
CA VAL A 58 -6.46 -8.20 2.06
C VAL A 58 -7.89 -8.31 2.56
N HIS A 59 -8.08 -8.86 3.77
CA HIS A 59 -9.37 -8.92 4.47
C HIS A 59 -9.40 -7.91 5.60
N ILE A 60 -10.27 -6.90 5.52
CA ILE A 60 -10.43 -5.92 6.59
C ILE A 60 -11.26 -6.55 7.72
N THR A 61 -10.64 -6.71 8.89
CA THR A 61 -11.28 -7.30 10.08
C THR A 61 -11.84 -6.24 11.02
N ASP A 62 -11.26 -5.03 11.02
CA ASP A 62 -11.77 -3.89 11.78
C ASP A 62 -11.42 -2.57 11.08
N ARG A 63 -12.46 -1.88 10.62
CA ARG A 63 -12.36 -0.61 9.89
C ARG A 63 -11.86 0.56 10.75
N LYS A 64 -11.97 0.48 12.08
CA LYS A 64 -11.55 1.57 12.98
C LYS A 64 -10.05 1.58 13.18
N THR A 65 -9.45 0.40 13.27
CA THR A 65 -8.01 0.22 13.48
C THR A 65 -7.23 0.08 12.18
N PHE A 66 -7.89 -0.26 11.06
CA PHE A 66 -7.23 -0.39 9.77
C PHE A 66 -6.68 0.95 9.25
N ARG A 67 -5.39 0.95 8.89
CA ARG A 67 -4.65 2.11 8.36
C ARG A 67 -4.23 1.85 6.91
N PRO A 68 -5.13 2.07 5.92
CA PRO A 68 -4.96 1.56 4.56
C PRO A 68 -3.68 2.06 3.88
N TRP A 69 -3.36 3.35 3.98
CA TRP A 69 -2.18 3.91 3.33
C TRP A 69 -0.88 3.32 3.90
N LEU A 70 -0.71 3.31 5.23
CA LEU A 70 0.46 2.71 5.87
C LEU A 70 0.59 1.22 5.58
N THR A 71 -0.52 0.47 5.62
CA THR A 71 -0.51 -0.94 5.27
C THR A 71 -0.10 -1.12 3.80
N GLY A 72 -0.60 -0.30 2.89
CA GLY A 72 -0.19 -0.31 1.48
C GLY A 72 1.31 -0.10 1.30
N GLN A 73 1.89 0.95 1.92
CA GLN A 73 3.32 1.25 1.81
C GLN A 73 4.20 0.14 2.41
N LEU A 74 3.81 -0.41 3.55
CA LEU A 74 4.54 -1.52 4.18
C LEU A 74 4.53 -2.76 3.27
N LEU A 75 3.36 -3.16 2.77
CA LEU A 75 3.25 -4.32 1.88
C LEU A 75 3.99 -4.12 0.55
N LEU A 76 4.00 -2.89 0.03
CA LEU A 76 4.76 -2.52 -1.17
C LEU A 76 6.27 -2.67 -0.94
N ARG A 77 6.77 -2.31 0.24
CA ARG A 77 8.16 -2.53 0.63
C ARG A 77 8.50 -4.02 0.76
N GLU A 78 7.63 -4.82 1.35
CA GLU A 78 7.87 -6.27 1.41
C GLU A 78 7.88 -6.88 0.01
N LEU A 79 7.01 -6.42 -0.89
CA LEU A 79 7.03 -6.82 -2.30
C LEU A 79 8.33 -6.41 -2.99
N TYR A 80 8.78 -5.17 -2.79
CA TYR A 80 10.04 -4.67 -3.35
C TYR A 80 11.23 -5.54 -2.92
N ARG A 81 11.32 -5.86 -1.63
CA ARG A 81 12.39 -6.69 -1.06
C ARG A 81 12.33 -8.13 -1.55
N GLU A 82 11.15 -8.72 -1.57
CA GLU A 82 10.92 -10.12 -1.95
C GLU A 82 11.18 -10.34 -3.44
N LEU A 83 10.73 -9.42 -4.30
CA LEU A 83 10.88 -9.55 -5.76
C LEU A 83 12.27 -9.10 -6.25
N GLY A 84 12.95 -8.20 -5.52
CA GLY A 84 14.29 -7.72 -5.84
C GLY A 84 14.37 -7.24 -7.29
N ARG A 85 15.26 -7.86 -8.09
CA ARG A 85 15.44 -7.54 -9.51
C ARG A 85 14.21 -7.72 -10.40
N HIS A 86 13.19 -8.45 -9.92
CA HIS A 86 11.94 -8.67 -10.64
C HIS A 86 10.88 -7.62 -10.29
N PHE A 87 11.13 -6.79 -9.29
CA PHE A 87 10.30 -5.63 -9.02
C PHE A 87 10.59 -4.53 -10.05
N THR A 88 9.54 -3.95 -10.61
CA THR A 88 9.64 -2.77 -11.48
C THR A 88 8.60 -1.74 -11.07
N TRP A 89 9.02 -0.48 -11.00
CA TRP A 89 8.08 0.62 -10.95
C TRP A 89 7.38 0.76 -12.30
N ARG A 90 6.16 1.27 -12.29
CA ARG A 90 5.52 1.68 -13.53
C ARG A 90 6.29 2.89 -14.06
N GLU A 91 6.74 2.85 -15.30
CA GLU A 91 7.36 4.01 -15.95
C GLU A 91 6.28 4.99 -16.44
N PRO A 92 6.59 6.29 -16.61
CA PRO A 92 5.73 7.21 -17.32
C PRO A 92 5.52 6.77 -18.78
N PRO A 93 4.44 7.23 -19.45
CA PRO A 93 3.45 8.18 -18.94
C PRO A 93 2.36 7.53 -18.08
N PHE A 94 1.75 8.34 -17.22
CA PHE A 94 0.55 7.96 -16.47
C PHE A 94 -0.44 9.12 -16.45
N GLU A 95 -1.65 8.85 -16.92
CA GLU A 95 -2.66 9.86 -17.19
C GLU A 95 -2.12 10.97 -18.12
N TYR A 96 -2.01 12.20 -17.63
CA TYR A 96 -1.53 13.37 -18.36
C TYR A 96 -0.14 13.85 -17.92
N VAL A 97 0.59 13.01 -17.17
CA VAL A 97 1.94 13.30 -16.66
C VAL A 97 2.94 12.36 -17.36
N TYR A 98 4.01 12.95 -17.88
CA TYR A 98 4.92 12.27 -18.83
C TYR A 98 6.36 12.14 -18.31
N ASP A 99 6.68 12.79 -17.19
CA ASP A 99 8.04 12.97 -16.68
C ASP A 99 8.22 12.48 -15.24
N LEU A 100 7.14 12.16 -14.53
CA LEU A 100 7.18 11.66 -13.17
C LEU A 100 6.80 10.18 -13.09
N LEU A 101 7.48 9.45 -12.21
CA LEU A 101 7.04 8.11 -11.85
C LEU A 101 5.63 8.17 -11.25
N PRO A 102 4.70 7.28 -11.67
CA PRO A 102 3.32 7.30 -11.18
C PRO A 102 3.22 7.10 -9.67
N ILE A 103 4.14 6.35 -9.06
CA ILE A 103 4.16 6.18 -7.59
C ILE A 103 4.47 7.50 -6.87
N ASP A 104 5.33 8.33 -7.43
CA ASP A 104 5.71 9.62 -6.87
C ASP A 104 4.58 10.64 -7.06
N LEU A 105 3.94 10.61 -8.24
CA LEU A 105 2.76 11.41 -8.54
C LEU A 105 1.58 11.08 -7.60
N LEU A 106 1.26 9.80 -7.42
CA LEU A 106 0.15 9.34 -6.58
C LEU A 106 0.34 9.69 -5.10
N ASN A 107 1.59 9.73 -4.63
CA ASN A 107 1.91 10.14 -3.27
C ASN A 107 2.20 11.64 -3.12
N GLY A 108 2.23 12.40 -4.22
CA GLY A 108 2.60 13.81 -4.24
C GLY A 108 4.05 14.10 -3.85
N SER A 109 4.91 13.07 -3.80
CA SER A 109 6.35 13.17 -3.51
C SER A 109 7.05 11.84 -3.76
N GLU A 110 8.36 11.88 -4.00
CA GLU A 110 9.21 10.69 -4.09
C GLU A 110 9.53 10.02 -2.75
N GLN A 111 9.26 10.70 -1.63
CA GLN A 111 9.71 10.27 -0.31
C GLN A 111 9.17 8.88 0.10
N PRO A 112 7.90 8.52 -0.16
CA PRO A 112 7.42 7.16 0.11
C PRO A 112 8.11 6.10 -0.76
N ARG A 113 8.45 6.40 -2.03
CA ARG A 113 9.20 5.49 -2.89
C ARG A 113 10.62 5.29 -2.35
N LEU A 114 11.32 6.37 -2.00
CA LEU A 114 12.66 6.30 -1.40
C LEU A 114 12.64 5.53 -0.07
N TRP A 115 11.57 5.70 0.73
CA TRP A 115 11.35 4.87 1.91
C TRP A 115 11.20 3.39 1.51
N VAL A 116 10.34 3.04 0.55
CA VAL A 116 10.19 1.65 0.07
C VAL A 116 11.53 1.03 -0.36
N GLU A 117 12.32 1.77 -1.12
CA GLU A 117 13.62 1.32 -1.65
C GLU A 117 14.72 1.25 -0.57
N GLY A 118 14.59 2.06 0.48
CA GLY A 118 15.58 2.22 1.53
C GLY A 118 15.39 1.34 2.78
N GLN A 119 16.14 1.68 3.83
CA GLN A 119 16.13 1.02 5.13
C GLN A 119 15.41 1.83 6.22
N GLY A 120 14.67 2.87 5.84
CA GLY A 120 13.97 3.78 6.76
C GLY A 120 13.00 3.06 7.70
N GLY A 121 12.94 3.48 8.96
CA GLY A 121 12.05 2.90 9.97
C GLY A 121 10.58 3.29 9.80
N MET A 122 9.69 2.70 10.61
CA MET A 122 8.26 3.08 10.63
C MET A 122 8.03 4.51 11.11
N GLU A 123 8.90 5.06 11.96
CA GLU A 123 8.83 6.44 12.44
C GLU A 123 8.92 7.45 11.28
N GLU A 124 9.79 7.19 10.32
CA GLU A 124 9.94 8.02 9.11
C GLU A 124 8.65 8.01 8.28
N LEU A 125 8.08 6.82 8.04
CA LEU A 125 6.82 6.69 7.28
C LEU A 125 5.64 7.38 8.00
N LEU A 126 5.59 7.26 9.33
CA LEU A 126 4.59 7.97 10.14
C LEU A 126 4.77 9.50 10.03
N GLY A 127 6.01 9.97 9.98
CA GLY A 127 6.32 11.37 9.70
C GLY A 127 5.83 11.82 8.32
N LEU A 128 6.02 11.01 7.29
CA LEU A 128 5.52 11.27 5.93
C LEU A 128 3.99 11.36 5.89
N GLU A 129 3.29 10.45 6.56
CA GLU A 129 1.81 10.47 6.64
C GLU A 129 1.26 11.68 7.41
N ALA A 130 1.97 12.10 8.47
CA ALA A 130 1.55 13.22 9.31
C ALA A 130 1.83 14.58 8.66
N LYS A 131 2.71 14.64 7.66
CA LYS A 131 3.15 15.88 7.01
C LYS A 131 1.96 16.66 6.45
N GLY A 132 1.79 17.89 6.91
CA GLY A 132 0.72 18.79 6.48
C GLY A 132 -0.69 18.42 6.98
N ARG A 133 -0.84 17.32 7.73
CA ARG A 133 -2.14 16.86 8.22
C ARG A 133 -2.80 17.86 9.15
N GLU A 134 -2.08 18.38 10.14
CA GLU A 134 -2.65 19.34 11.11
C GLU A 134 -3.09 20.64 10.43
N ALA A 135 -2.24 21.20 9.56
CA ALA A 135 -2.58 22.39 8.77
C ALA A 135 -3.80 22.16 7.87
N PHE A 136 -3.93 20.98 7.26
CA PHE A 136 -5.11 20.62 6.48
C PHE A 136 -6.37 20.47 7.35
N LEU A 137 -6.24 19.81 8.51
CA LEU A 137 -7.33 19.67 9.48
C LEU A 137 -7.80 21.03 10.00
N GLU A 138 -6.92 22.01 10.16
CA GLU A 138 -7.32 23.36 10.54
C GLU A 138 -8.08 24.05 9.40
N LYS A 139 -7.47 24.10 8.21
CA LYS A 139 -8.08 24.73 7.03
C LYS A 139 -9.46 24.17 6.67
N ARG A 140 -9.65 22.85 6.82
CA ARG A 140 -10.92 22.23 6.45
C ARG A 140 -12.08 22.65 7.35
N LYS A 141 -11.84 23.10 8.60
CA LYS A 141 -12.91 23.44 9.56
C LYS A 141 -13.87 24.48 9.01
N GLU A 142 -13.36 25.42 8.21
CA GLU A 142 -14.12 26.52 7.61
C GLU A 142 -15.15 26.05 6.56
N VAL A 143 -14.99 24.83 6.02
CA VAL A 143 -15.81 24.32 4.90
C VAL A 143 -16.57 23.04 5.24
N LEU A 144 -16.62 22.65 6.52
CA LEU A 144 -17.34 21.44 6.95
C LEU A 144 -18.86 21.66 6.94
N LEU A 145 -19.57 20.86 6.14
CA LEU A 145 -21.04 20.82 6.12
C LEU A 145 -21.63 19.90 7.20
N TYR A 146 -20.82 18.98 7.73
CA TYR A 146 -21.22 18.01 8.76
C TYR A 146 -20.27 18.09 9.95
N ARG A 147 -20.82 17.91 11.15
CA ARG A 147 -20.02 17.91 12.38
C ARG A 147 -18.95 16.83 12.31
N GLU A 148 -17.74 17.15 12.78
CA GLU A 148 -16.73 16.14 13.03
C GLU A 148 -17.19 15.21 14.15
N VAL A 149 -17.56 14.00 13.79
CA VAL A 149 -17.72 12.92 14.77
C VAL A 149 -16.34 12.33 14.96
N ALA A 150 -15.75 12.51 16.16
CA ALA A 150 -14.50 11.87 16.51
C ALA A 150 -14.61 10.35 16.25
N ARG A 151 -13.67 9.78 15.49
CA ARG A 151 -13.55 8.32 15.36
C ARG A 151 -13.34 7.76 16.78
N LYS A 152 -14.35 7.08 17.33
CA LYS A 152 -14.21 6.35 18.61
C LYS A 152 -13.02 5.39 18.47
N LYS A 153 -11.99 5.61 19.29
CA LYS A 153 -10.81 4.73 19.43
C LYS A 153 -11.25 3.31 19.72
#